data_AF-A0A842SJT9-F1
#
_entry.id   AF-A0A842SJT9-F1
#
_cell.length_a   1.000
_cell.length_b   1.000
_cell.length_c   1.000
_cell.angle_alpha   90.00
_cell.angle_beta   90.00
_cell.angle_gamma   90.00
#
_symmetry.space_group_name_H-M   'P 1'
#
loop_
_entity.id
_entity.type
_entity.pdbx_description
1 polymer ?
#
loop_
_entity_poly.entity_id
_entity_poly.type
_entity_poly.pdbx_seq_one_letter_code
_entity_poly.pdbx_strand_id
1 'polypeptide(L)'
;MINRDEAIKLVKEHVENENLVNHMIAVGSIMKGLAEEFEEDPELWEAVGILHDIDYETFGDDFSSHGAKSAEMVKDILPEEGVKAIKSHNPMTGFEP
;
A
#
# COMPACT_ATOMS: atom_id res chain seq x y z
N MET A 1 -0.76 -14.30 4.18
CA MET A 1 -0.92 -12.84 4.16
C MET A 1 0.19 -12.27 5.02
N ILE A 2 0.85 -11.20 4.58
CA ILE A 2 1.90 -10.53 5.33
C ILE A 2 1.30 -9.89 6.59
N ASN A 3 1.97 -9.97 7.74
CA ASN A 3 1.52 -9.28 8.95
C ASN A 3 2.01 -7.82 8.97
N ARG A 4 1.45 -7.03 9.89
CA ARG A 4 1.77 -5.61 10.06
C ARG A 4 3.28 -5.31 10.16
N ASP A 5 4.00 -6.07 10.98
CA ASP A 5 5.42 -5.81 11.23
C ASP A 5 6.28 -6.17 10.01
N GLU A 6 5.91 -7.23 9.29
CA GLU A 6 6.52 -7.60 8.02
C GLU A 6 6.26 -6.52 6.95
N ALA A 7 5.05 -5.97 6.87
CA ALA A 7 4.72 -4.89 5.95
C ALA A 7 5.52 -3.62 6.24
N ILE A 8 5.65 -3.23 7.51
CA ILE A 8 6.47 -2.07 7.93
C ILE A 8 7.94 -2.31 7.63
N LYS A 9 8.44 -3.53 7.87
CA LYS A 9 9.81 -3.88 7.53
C LYS A 9 10.05 -3.70 6.03
N LEU A 10 9.13 -4.17 5.20
CA LEU A 10 9.24 -4.07 3.75
C LEU A 10 9.22 -2.60 3.27
N VAL A 11 8.37 -1.75 3.84
CA VAL A 11 8.37 -0.30 3.58
C VAL A 11 9.74 0.30 3.91
N LYS A 12 10.30 -0.01 5.08
CA LYS A 12 11.62 0.49 5.51
C LYS A 12 12.80 -0.03 4.68
N GLU A 13 12.61 -1.10 3.91
CA GLU A 13 13.60 -1.59 2.95
C GLU A 13 13.61 -0.77 1.64
N HIS A 14 12.54 -0.03 1.34
CA HIS A 14 12.36 0.69 0.08
C HIS A 14 12.20 2.21 0.21
N VAL A 15 11.89 2.69 1.42
CA VAL A 15 11.57 4.10 1.69
C VAL A 15 12.45 4.58 2.85
N GLU A 16 13.39 5.48 2.55
CA GLU A 16 14.31 6.05 3.52
C GLU A 16 13.71 7.24 4.28
N ASN A 17 12.74 7.95 3.68
CA ASN A 17 12.10 9.10 4.29
C ASN A 17 11.13 8.68 5.42
N GLU A 18 11.55 8.88 6.66
CA GLU A 18 10.76 8.58 7.86
C GLU A 18 9.37 9.23 7.88
N ASN A 19 9.17 10.39 7.24
CA ASN A 19 7.82 10.99 7.16
C ASN A 19 6.89 10.19 6.24
N LEU A 20 7.41 9.64 5.14
CA LEU A 20 6.66 8.76 4.24
C LEU A 20 6.38 7.42 4.90
N VAL A 21 7.36 6.85 5.60
CA VAL A 21 7.16 5.62 6.40
C VAL A 21 6.05 5.83 7.44
N ASN A 22 6.09 6.95 8.18
CA ASN A 22 5.06 7.27 9.16
C ASN A 22 3.68 7.52 8.52
N HIS A 23 3.65 8.14 7.33
CA HIS A 23 2.42 8.31 6.54
C HIS A 23 1.79 6.95 6.21
N MET A 24 2.55 6.03 5.64
CA MET A 24 2.08 4.69 5.28
C MET A 24 1.57 3.91 6.49
N ILE A 25 2.29 3.97 7.62
CA ILE A 25 1.85 3.35 8.88
C ILE A 25 0.54 3.94 9.39
N ALA A 26 0.39 5.27 9.31
CA ALA A 26 -0.84 5.95 9.71
C ALA A 26 -2.03 5.55 8.82
N VAL A 27 -1.83 5.50 7.48
CA VAL A 27 -2.86 5.05 6.53
C VAL A 27 -3.27 3.62 6.82
N GLY A 28 -2.33 2.70 7.03
CA GLY A 28 -2.64 1.31 7.43
C GLY A 28 -3.49 1.23 8.69
N SER A 29 -3.17 2.03 9.71
CA SER A 29 -3.92 2.06 10.97
C SER A 29 -5.35 2.60 10.77
N ILE A 30 -5.52 3.61 9.91
CA ILE A 30 -6.85 4.15 9.54
C ILE A 30 -7.64 3.08 8.78
N MET A 31 -7.03 2.44 7.78
CA MET A 31 -7.68 1.41 6.97
C MET A 31 -8.13 0.23 7.81
N LYS A 32 -7.34 -0.20 8.80
CA LYS A 32 -7.76 -1.22 9.77
C LYS A 32 -9.05 -0.85 10.49
N GLY A 33 -9.13 0.37 11.03
CA GLY A 33 -10.32 0.84 11.75
C GLY A 33 -11.54 0.98 10.83
N LEU A 34 -11.33 1.36 9.57
CA LEU A 34 -12.40 1.39 8.57
C LEU A 34 -12.90 -0.02 8.21
N ALA A 35 -12.00 -1.00 8.08
CA ALA A 35 -12.37 -2.38 7.80
C ALA A 35 -13.27 -2.95 8.91
N GLU A 36 -12.96 -2.66 10.18
CA GLU A 36 -13.78 -3.07 11.32
C GLU A 36 -15.19 -2.44 11.27
N GLU A 37 -15.31 -1.17 10.90
CA GLU A 37 -16.60 -0.47 10.75
C GLU A 37 -17.43 -1.02 9.57
N PHE A 38 -16.77 -1.43 8.49
CA PHE A 38 -17.42 -1.97 7.29
C PHE A 38 -17.59 -3.50 7.31
N GLU A 39 -17.23 -4.18 8.40
CA GLU A 39 -17.26 -5.65 8.53
C GLU A 39 -16.39 -6.37 7.46
N GLU A 40 -15.27 -5.74 7.07
CA GLU A 40 -14.28 -6.24 6.12
C GLU A 40 -13.04 -6.85 6.83
N ASP A 41 -12.05 -7.36 6.07
CA ASP A 41 -10.81 -7.94 6.62
C ASP A 41 -9.82 -6.84 7.11
N PRO A 42 -9.62 -6.67 8.44
CA PRO A 42 -8.77 -5.62 8.96
C PRO A 42 -7.27 -5.86 8.73
N GLU A 43 -6.83 -7.11 8.63
CA GLU A 43 -5.41 -7.44 8.39
C GLU A 43 -5.02 -7.09 6.95
N LEU A 44 -5.90 -7.43 6.00
CA LEU A 44 -5.72 -7.07 4.59
C LEU A 44 -5.71 -5.55 4.40
N TRP A 45 -6.69 -4.84 4.98
CA TRP A 45 -6.80 -3.39 4.85
C TRP A 45 -5.60 -2.66 5.48
N GLU A 46 -5.13 -3.13 6.64
CA GLU A 46 -3.92 -2.60 7.27
C GLU A 46 -2.69 -2.79 6.36
N ALA A 47 -2.51 -3.99 5.79
CA ALA A 47 -1.40 -4.29 4.90
C ALA A 47 -1.44 -3.45 3.60
N VAL A 48 -2.63 -3.30 3.00
CA VAL A 48 -2.83 -2.45 1.81
C VAL A 48 -2.46 -1.00 2.10
N GLY A 49 -2.92 -0.45 3.21
CA GLY A 49 -2.59 0.94 3.59
C GLY A 49 -1.11 1.17 3.87
N ILE A 50 -0.42 0.21 4.50
CA ILE A 50 1.03 0.28 4.73
C ILE A 50 1.80 0.21 3.41
N LEU A 51 1.35 -0.57 2.44
CA LEU A 51 2.14 -0.88 1.24
C LEU A 51 1.79 -0.04 0.01
N HIS A 52 0.75 0.82 0.07
CA HIS A 52 0.23 1.50 -1.12
C HIS A 52 1.26 2.39 -1.85
N ASP A 53 2.16 3.02 -1.10
CA ASP A 53 3.18 3.96 -1.57
C ASP A 53 4.60 3.38 -1.48
N ILE A 54 4.77 2.06 -1.45
CA ILE A 54 6.10 1.44 -1.31
C ILE A 54 7.07 1.82 -2.46
N ASP A 55 6.54 2.22 -3.61
CA ASP A 55 7.33 2.69 -4.76
C ASP A 55 7.74 4.17 -4.68
N TYR A 56 7.33 4.94 -3.66
CA TYR A 56 7.34 6.41 -3.68
C TYR A 56 8.72 7.02 -3.96
N GLU A 57 9.80 6.37 -3.55
CA GLU A 57 11.17 6.86 -3.78
C GLU A 57 11.81 6.32 -5.07
N THR A 58 11.15 5.37 -5.75
CA THR A 58 11.71 4.64 -6.91
C THR A 58 10.86 4.73 -8.17
N PHE A 59 9.65 5.30 -8.13
CA PHE A 59 8.80 5.40 -9.30
C PHE A 59 9.35 6.37 -10.38
N GLY A 60 10.23 7.30 -10.01
CA GLY A 60 10.87 8.26 -10.92
C GLY A 60 10.06 9.56 -11.06
N ASP A 61 10.12 10.20 -12.24
CA ASP A 61 9.42 11.48 -12.49
C ASP A 61 8.00 11.32 -13.05
N ASP A 62 7.62 10.09 -13.44
CA ASP A 62 6.31 9.79 -14.02
C ASP A 62 5.33 9.30 -12.95
N PHE A 63 4.57 10.25 -12.39
CA PHE A 63 3.52 10.00 -11.40
C PHE A 63 2.37 9.11 -11.91
N SER A 64 2.21 8.89 -13.23
CA SER A 64 1.22 7.92 -13.72
C SER A 64 1.62 6.47 -13.45
N SER A 65 2.90 6.22 -13.17
CA SER A 65 3.43 4.89 -12.81
C SER A 65 3.33 4.58 -11.31
N HIS A 66 3.15 5.60 -10.48
CA HIS A 66 3.01 5.46 -9.04
C HIS A 66 1.74 4.69 -8.68
N GLY A 67 1.85 3.74 -7.76
CA GLY A 67 0.78 2.80 -7.41
C GLY A 67 0.73 1.58 -8.32
N ALA A 68 0.96 1.74 -9.62
CA ALA A 68 1.13 0.59 -10.51
C ALA A 68 2.44 -0.18 -10.22
N LYS A 69 3.52 0.54 -9.90
CA LYS A 69 4.78 -0.08 -9.44
C LYS A 69 4.65 -0.65 -8.03
N SER A 70 4.01 0.07 -7.09
CA SER A 70 3.68 -0.52 -5.77
C SER A 70 2.93 -1.83 -5.91
N ALA A 71 1.90 -1.90 -6.77
CA ALA A 71 1.14 -3.11 -7.03
C ALA A 71 2.01 -4.25 -7.60
N GLU A 72 2.98 -3.95 -8.47
CA GLU A 72 3.94 -4.93 -8.97
C GLU A 72 4.84 -5.48 -7.84
N MET A 73 5.32 -4.62 -6.95
CA MET A 73 6.22 -4.98 -5.84
C MET A 73 5.57 -5.91 -4.82
N VAL A 74 4.23 -5.86 -4.70
CA VAL A 74 3.48 -6.61 -3.68
C VAL A 74 2.59 -7.72 -4.25
N LYS A 75 2.65 -7.98 -5.56
CA LYS A 75 1.77 -8.94 -6.25
C LYS A 75 1.83 -10.38 -5.72
N ASP A 76 2.97 -10.78 -5.18
CA ASP A 76 3.20 -12.11 -4.60
C ASP A 76 3.08 -12.11 -3.07
N ILE A 77 2.75 -10.96 -2.48
CA ILE A 77 2.67 -10.70 -1.03
C ILE A 77 1.22 -10.54 -0.58
N LEU A 78 0.44 -9.80 -1.37
CA LEU A 78 -0.97 -9.51 -1.12
C LEU A 78 -1.89 -10.36 -2.01
N PRO A 79 -3.13 -10.64 -1.57
CA PRO A 79 -4.14 -11.21 -2.45
C PRO A 79 -4.49 -10.24 -3.59
N GLU A 80 -5.10 -10.76 -4.66
CA GLU A 80 -5.42 -10.00 -5.88
C GLU A 80 -6.21 -8.71 -5.61
N GLU A 81 -7.15 -8.75 -4.67
CA GLU A 81 -7.95 -7.59 -4.27
C GLU A 81 -7.09 -6.47 -3.66
N GLY A 82 -6.10 -6.79 -2.83
CA GLY A 82 -5.18 -5.81 -2.25
C GLY A 82 -4.25 -5.22 -3.30
N VAL A 83 -3.76 -6.06 -4.23
CA VAL A 83 -2.96 -5.62 -5.38
C VAL A 83 -3.76 -4.67 -6.27
N LYS A 84 -5.04 -4.99 -6.54
CA LYS A 84 -5.94 -4.14 -7.31
C LYS A 84 -6.17 -2.80 -6.60
N ALA A 85 -6.46 -2.83 -5.30
CA ALA A 85 -6.68 -1.62 -4.49
C ALA A 85 -5.47 -0.67 -4.55
N ILE A 86 -4.25 -1.19 -4.40
CA ILE A 86 -3.02 -0.40 -4.56
C ILE A 86 -2.88 0.13 -5.99
N LYS A 87 -3.19 -0.68 -7.00
CA LYS A 87 -3.07 -0.24 -8.40
C LYS A 87 -4.02 0.91 -8.75
N SER A 88 -5.22 0.93 -8.17
CA SER A 88 -6.27 1.93 -8.43
C SER A 88 -6.24 3.14 -7.50
N HIS A 89 -5.40 3.15 -6.45
CA HIS A 89 -5.41 4.25 -5.46
C HIS A 89 -5.01 5.60 -6.09
N ASN A 90 -4.14 5.56 -7.10
CA ASN A 90 -3.73 6.73 -7.87
C ASN A 90 -4.56 6.83 -9.16
N PRO A 91 -5.42 7.85 -9.33
CA PRO A 91 -6.27 7.99 -10.52
C PRO A 91 -5.48 8.17 -11.82
N MET A 92 -4.20 8.57 -11.74
CA MET A 92 -3.33 8.73 -12.91
C MET A 92 -2.89 7.40 -13.52
N THR A 93 -3.04 6.27 -12.82
CA THR A 93 -2.73 4.94 -13.36
C THR A 93 -3.74 4.47 -14.41
N GLY A 94 -4.94 5.09 -14.45
CA GLY A 94 -6.03 4.71 -15.33
C GLY A 94 -6.79 3.44 -14.90
N PHE A 95 -6.54 2.91 -13.70
CA PHE A 95 -7.29 1.77 -13.15
C PHE A 95 -8.46 2.25 -12.27
N GLU A 96 -9.62 1.62 -12.45
CA GLU A 96 -10.80 1.89 -11.60
C GLU A 96 -10.79 1.03 -10.33
N PRO A 97 -11.29 1.56 -9.19
CA PRO A 97 -11.41 0.83 -7.92
C PRO A 97 -12.20 -0.48 -8.01
#